data_AF-A0A1H9AA24-F1
#
_entry.id   AF-A0A1H9AA24-F1
#
_cell.length_a   1.000
_cell.length_b   1.000
_cell.length_c   1.000
_cell.angle_alpha   90.00
_cell.angle_beta   90.00
_cell.angle_gamma   90.00
#
_symmetry.space_group_name_H-M   'P 1'
#
loop_
_entity.id
_entity.type
_entity.pdbx_description
1 polymer ?
#
loop_
_entity_poly.entity_id
_entity_poly.type
_entity_poly.pdbx_seq_one_letter_code
_entity_poly.pdbx_strand_id
1 'polypeptide(L)'
;MNRRCADLGVGLMQVDPENDPVLARALVGTLRDEWRPAADAMAAARGWERRAYVVLTLATAARRPDWLRNWLCARPGDLDAKAVQCAVESLRGRD
;
A
#
# COMPACT_ATOMS: atom_id res chain seq x y z
N MET A 1 14.66 28.12 -12.81
CA MET A 1 13.25 27.81 -12.47
C MET A 1 12.85 26.56 -13.24
N ASN A 2 12.94 25.38 -12.65
CA ASN A 2 12.48 24.12 -13.28
C ASN A 2 12.09 23.12 -12.18
N ARG A 3 10.78 22.99 -11.93
CA ARG A 3 10.19 22.00 -11.04
C ARG A 3 10.04 20.69 -11.81
N ARG A 4 10.95 19.74 -11.63
CA ARG A 4 10.80 18.34 -12.05
C ARG A 4 11.45 17.40 -11.03
N CYS A 5 10.98 17.41 -9.79
CA CYS A 5 11.31 16.38 -8.79
C CYS A 5 10.09 15.87 -8.01
N ALA A 6 8.88 16.41 -8.21
CA ALA A 6 7.71 16.08 -7.40
C ALA A 6 6.71 15.10 -8.04
N ASP A 7 6.84 14.79 -9.33
CA ASP A 7 5.83 14.00 -10.05
C ASP A 7 5.90 12.47 -9.83
N LEU A 8 7.01 11.95 -9.31
CA LEU A 8 7.11 10.51 -9.01
C LEU A 8 6.28 10.10 -7.78
N GLY A 9 5.83 11.06 -6.97
CA GLY A 9 5.07 10.79 -5.74
C GLY A 9 3.55 10.73 -5.90
N VAL A 10 3.00 11.21 -7.02
CA VAL A 10 1.54 11.34 -7.24
C VAL A 10 1.01 10.31 -8.24
N GLY A 11 1.85 9.84 -9.17
CA GLY A 11 1.45 8.87 -10.21
C GLY A 11 1.09 7.47 -9.69
N LEU A 12 1.64 7.03 -8.54
CA LEU A 12 1.37 5.71 -7.97
C LEU A 12 0.00 5.57 -7.29
N MET A 13 -0.72 6.67 -7.05
CA MET A 13 -2.05 6.63 -6.42
C MET A 13 -3.21 6.44 -7.41
N GLN A 14 -2.96 6.51 -8.72
CA GLN A 14 -4.01 6.32 -9.71
C GLN A 14 -4.14 4.83 -10.06
N VAL A 15 -4.63 4.05 -9.09
CA VAL A 15 -5.17 2.72 -9.38
C VAL A 15 -6.53 2.94 -10.05
N ASP A 16 -6.62 2.55 -11.32
CA ASP A 16 -7.87 2.57 -12.06
C ASP A 16 -8.80 1.45 -11.54
N PRO A 17 -9.97 1.78 -10.95
CA PRO A 17 -10.90 0.80 -10.42
C PRO A 17 -11.47 -0.16 -11.49
N GLU A 18 -11.51 0.23 -12.76
CA GLU A 18 -11.99 -0.64 -13.84
C GLU A 18 -10.97 -1.74 -14.14
N ASN A 19 -9.69 -1.39 -14.09
CA ASN A 19 -8.58 -2.32 -14.36
C ASN A 19 -8.17 -3.13 -13.13
N ASP A 20 -8.31 -2.58 -11.92
CA ASP A 20 -7.92 -3.23 -10.68
C ASP A 20 -8.87 -2.91 -9.51
N PRO A 21 -10.10 -3.46 -9.53
CA PRO A 21 -11.11 -3.16 -8.54
C PRO A 21 -10.72 -3.61 -7.12
N VAL A 22 -9.90 -4.66 -7.01
CA VAL A 22 -9.45 -5.20 -5.71
C VAL A 22 -8.51 -4.22 -5.02
N LEU A 23 -7.48 -3.73 -5.73
CA LEU A 23 -6.54 -2.78 -5.16
C LEU A 23 -7.19 -1.40 -4.95
N ALA A 24 -8.08 -0.97 -5.85
CA ALA A 24 -8.83 0.26 -5.65
C ALA A 24 -9.67 0.21 -4.37
N ARG A 25 -10.36 -0.91 -4.12
CA ARG A 25 -11.10 -1.12 -2.86
C ARG A 25 -10.18 -1.12 -1.65
N ALA A 26 -8.99 -1.73 -1.76
CA ALA A 26 -8.00 -1.70 -0.69
C ALA A 26 -7.61 -0.27 -0.32
N LEU A 27 -7.34 0.58 -1.31
CA LEU A 27 -7.00 1.99 -1.10
C LEU A 27 -8.14 2.80 -0.49
N VAL A 28 -9.38 2.58 -0.90
CA VAL A 28 -10.53 3.22 -0.25
C VAL A 28 -10.65 2.77 1.22
N GLY A 29 -10.37 1.50 1.51
CA GLY A 29 -10.35 0.96 2.87
C GLY A 29 -9.31 1.65 3.75
N THR A 30 -8.09 1.88 3.25
CA THR A 30 -7.04 2.55 4.03
C THR A 30 -7.41 3.98 4.41
N LEU A 31 -8.15 4.70 3.56
CA LEU A 31 -8.67 6.05 3.87
C LEU A 31 -9.72 6.05 5.01
N ARG A 32 -10.33 4.90 5.30
CA ARG A 32 -11.30 4.68 6.37
C ARG A 32 -10.71 3.96 7.58
N ASP A 33 -9.39 3.85 7.62
CA ASP A 33 -8.62 3.11 8.63
C ASP A 33 -8.94 1.59 8.69
N GLU A 34 -9.46 1.03 7.59
CA GLU A 34 -9.78 -0.40 7.46
C GLU A 34 -8.61 -1.18 6.86
N TRP A 35 -8.11 -2.18 7.59
CA TRP A 35 -6.98 -2.99 7.12
C TRP A 35 -7.37 -4.23 6.32
N ARG A 36 -8.58 -4.76 6.52
CA ARG A 36 -9.00 -6.03 5.89
C ARG A 36 -8.96 -5.97 4.36
N PRO A 37 -9.43 -4.89 3.69
CA PRO A 37 -9.33 -4.78 2.24
C PRO A 37 -7.89 -4.86 1.71
N ALA A 38 -6.90 -4.33 2.46
CA ALA A 38 -5.49 -4.42 2.09
C ALA A 38 -4.95 -5.86 2.23
N ALA A 39 -5.35 -6.56 3.28
CA ALA A 39 -5.03 -7.97 3.47
C ALA A 39 -5.62 -8.85 2.35
N ASP A 40 -6.87 -8.58 1.94
CA ASP A 40 -7.52 -9.29 0.84
C ASP A 40 -6.79 -9.05 -0.49
N ALA A 41 -6.35 -7.83 -0.77
CA ALA A 41 -5.57 -7.51 -1.96
C ALA A 41 -4.22 -8.26 -2.00
N MET A 42 -3.52 -8.34 -0.87
CA MET A 42 -2.28 -9.12 -0.73
C MET A 42 -2.51 -10.63 -0.90
N ALA A 43 -3.61 -11.14 -0.33
CA ALA A 43 -4.00 -12.54 -0.46
C ALA A 43 -4.40 -12.91 -1.90
N ALA A 44 -4.99 -11.97 -2.66
CA ALA A 44 -5.34 -12.15 -4.07
C ALA A 44 -4.13 -11.99 -5.02
N ALA A 45 -3.07 -11.31 -4.59
CA ALA A 45 -1.88 -11.09 -5.41
C ALA A 45 -1.11 -12.40 -5.64
N ARG A 46 -1.01 -12.81 -6.91
CA ARG A 46 -0.26 -13.99 -7.37
C ARG A 46 0.90 -13.56 -8.26
N GLY A 47 2.03 -14.24 -8.11
CA GLY A 47 3.27 -13.86 -8.81
C GLY A 47 4.02 -12.74 -8.10
N TRP A 48 5.31 -12.65 -8.37
CA TRP A 48 6.21 -11.72 -7.70
C TRP A 48 5.88 -10.27 -8.05
N GLU A 49 5.70 -9.97 -9.34
CA GLU A 49 5.48 -8.63 -9.88
C GLU A 49 4.21 -8.01 -9.30
N ARG A 50 3.12 -8.79 -9.25
CA ARG A 50 1.84 -8.34 -8.71
C ARG A 50 1.93 -8.06 -7.22
N ARG A 51 2.60 -8.94 -6.46
CA ARG A 51 2.80 -8.75 -5.02
C ARG A 51 3.64 -7.52 -4.74
N ALA A 52 4.72 -7.30 -5.50
CA ALA A 52 5.55 -6.12 -5.37
C ALA A 52 4.76 -4.84 -5.65
N TYR A 53 3.93 -4.83 -6.71
CA TYR A 53 3.06 -3.69 -7.03
C TYR A 53 2.10 -3.37 -5.89
N VAL A 54 1.35 -4.36 -5.39
CA VAL A 54 0.39 -4.15 -4.28
C VAL A 54 1.09 -3.66 -3.01
N VAL A 55 2.25 -4.23 -2.64
CA VAL A 55 3.03 -3.80 -1.47
C VAL A 55 3.44 -2.34 -1.59
N LEU A 56 4.01 -1.94 -2.74
CA LEU A 56 4.49 -0.57 -2.93
C LEU A 56 3.33 0.43 -2.93
N THR A 57 2.22 0.12 -3.60
CA THR A 57 1.04 0.99 -3.63
C THR A 57 0.45 1.17 -2.23
N LEU A 58 0.32 0.08 -1.46
CA LEU A 58 -0.16 0.13 -0.08
C LEU A 58 0.81 0.91 0.84
N ALA A 59 2.12 0.74 0.65
CA ALA A 59 3.13 1.47 1.41
C ALA A 59 3.07 2.98 1.14
N THR A 60 2.85 3.39 -0.12
CA THR A 60 2.62 4.79 -0.48
C THR A 60 1.33 5.34 0.14
N ALA A 61 0.29 4.51 0.26
CA ALA A 61 -0.96 4.91 0.93
C ALA A 61 -0.82 5.03 2.46
N ALA A 62 0.17 4.38 3.07
CA ALA A 62 0.40 4.38 4.52
C ALA A 62 1.00 5.68 5.10
N ARG A 63 0.76 6.83 4.46
CA ARG A 63 1.13 8.16 5.00
C ARG A 63 0.34 8.50 6.29
N ARG A 64 -0.84 7.90 6.49
CA ARG A 64 -1.56 7.83 7.76
C ARG A 64 -1.61 6.36 8.21
N PRO A 65 -0.78 5.95 9.19
CA PRO A 65 -0.44 4.53 9.40
C PRO A 65 -1.43 3.76 10.28
N ASP A 66 -2.56 4.34 10.69
CA ASP A 66 -3.43 3.73 11.71
C ASP A 66 -4.00 2.39 11.24
N TRP A 67 -4.44 2.26 9.98
CA TRP A 67 -4.85 0.97 9.41
C TRP A 67 -3.71 -0.07 9.43
N LEU A 68 -2.48 0.31 9.06
CA LEU A 68 -1.36 -0.63 8.99
C LEU A 68 -0.93 -1.07 10.39
N ARG A 69 -0.91 -0.14 11.36
CA ARG A 69 -0.70 -0.47 12.77
C ARG A 69 -1.79 -1.43 13.26
N ASN A 70 -3.05 -1.15 12.94
CA ASN A 70 -4.18 -2.01 13.31
C ASN A 70 -4.06 -3.41 12.69
N TRP A 71 -3.57 -3.52 11.45
CA TRP A 71 -3.30 -4.81 10.82
C TRP A 71 -2.23 -5.59 11.59
N LEU A 72 -1.08 -4.97 11.84
CA LEU A 72 0.04 -5.59 12.56
C LEU A 72 -0.36 -6.04 13.97
N CYS A 73 -1.17 -5.24 14.67
CA CYS A 73 -1.71 -5.60 15.97
C CYS A 73 -2.73 -6.75 15.90
N ALA A 74 -3.63 -6.74 14.90
CA ALA A 74 -4.67 -7.75 14.76
C ALA A 74 -4.10 -9.11 14.31
N ARG A 75 -2.99 -9.13 13.55
CA ARG A 75 -2.35 -10.34 13.06
C ARG A 75 -0.84 -10.30 13.28
N PRO A 76 -0.38 -10.50 14.54
CA PRO A 76 1.04 -10.55 14.84
C PRO A 76 1.72 -11.65 14.01
N GLY A 77 2.76 -11.29 13.25
CA GLY A 77 3.50 -12.23 12.42
C GLY A 77 3.01 -12.38 10.97
N ASP A 78 1.94 -11.70 10.58
CA ASP A 78 1.48 -11.67 9.18
C ASP A 78 2.59 -11.11 8.27
N LEU A 79 3.09 -11.96 7.35
CA LEU A 79 4.19 -11.63 6.46
C LEU A 79 3.80 -10.56 5.43
N ASP A 80 2.53 -10.50 5.03
CA ASP A 80 2.04 -9.49 4.10
C ASP A 80 2.04 -8.11 4.77
N ALA A 81 1.54 -8.04 6.01
CA ALA A 81 1.57 -6.81 6.81
C ALA A 81 3.02 -6.33 7.04
N LYS A 82 3.93 -7.25 7.36
CA LYS A 82 5.37 -6.94 7.51
C LYS A 82 6.02 -6.46 6.23
N ALA A 83 5.70 -7.07 5.08
CA ALA A 83 6.22 -6.63 3.79
C ALA A 83 5.81 -5.18 3.48
N VAL A 84 4.56 -4.83 3.74
CA VAL A 84 4.07 -3.44 3.61
C VAL A 84 4.79 -2.52 4.59
N GLN A 85 4.95 -2.90 5.86
CA GLN A 85 5.71 -2.12 6.83
C GLN A 85 7.16 -1.85 6.39
N CYS A 86 7.89 -2.89 5.97
CA CYS A 86 9.28 -2.73 5.50
C CYS A 86 9.36 -1.82 4.28
N ALA A 87 8.37 -1.87 3.38
CA ALA A 87 8.30 -0.96 2.25
C ALA A 87 8.05 0.49 2.68
N VAL A 88 7.16 0.72 3.66
CA VAL A 88 6.95 2.06 4.26
C VAL A 88 8.24 2.62 4.85
N GLU A 89 8.94 1.82 5.64
CA GLU A 89 10.22 2.21 6.26
C GLU A 89 11.27 2.54 5.19
N SER A 90 11.34 1.74 4.12
CA SER A 90 12.24 1.95 2.99
C SER A 90 11.91 3.19 2.15
N LEU A 91 10.64 3.62 2.13
CA LEU A 91 10.23 4.85 1.45
C LEU A 91 10.57 6.09 2.28
N ARG A 92 10.53 6.01 3.62
CA ARG A 92 10.86 7.12 4.52
C ARG A 92 12.36 7.42 4.61
N GLY A 93 13.21 6.40 4.46
CA GLY A 93 14.67 6.57 4.47
C GLY A 93 15.27 7.17 3.18
N ARG A 94 14.42 7.65 2.26
CA ARG A 94 14.80 8.22 0.96
C ARG A 94 14.50 9.72 0.81
N ASP A 95 14.02 10.36 1.87
CA ASP A 95 13.88 11.82 2.00
C ASP A 95 15.13 12.44 2.64
#